data_AF-A0A4R5GDQ2-F1
#
_entry.id   AF-A0A4R5GDQ2-F1
#
_cell.length_a   1.000
_cell.length_b   1.000
_cell.length_c   1.000
_cell.angle_alpha   90.00
_cell.angle_beta   90.00
_cell.angle_gamma   90.00
#
_symmetry.space_group_name_H-M   'P 1'
#
loop_
_entity.id
_entity.type
_entity.pdbx_description
1 polymer ?
#
loop_
_entity_poly.entity_id
_entity_poly.type
_entity_poly.pdbx_seq_one_letter_code
_entity_poly.pdbx_strand_id
1 'polypeptide(L)'
;MRELATAYARRLPGLDTHSLMSGLDATLTFMPMGDRDGAYDPEHRVVLINSRVRPERQRFTLAHEISHALLLGDDDLLSDLHDAYEGERLEQVIETLCNVGAAAILMPETLVDELLARFGPSGRALAELARRADVSASSALYALAERTSVPVLYAVCAVSRLEAESGEERLPEKALTVRASAGSPGVKYSLRPGTLIPDDHPVAVALETRLPITQESYVPFRSGRRMPAYVDAFPERQRVLVSFALLPKATKGGEKDESGV
;
A
#
# COMPACT_ATOMS: atom_id res chain seq x y z
N MET A 1 17.82 2.37 -6.17
CA MET A 1 17.02 1.26 -5.59
C MET A 1 15.89 0.73 -6.47
N ARG A 2 14.86 1.51 -6.86
CA ARG A 2 13.75 0.99 -7.70
C ARG A 2 14.22 0.37 -9.01
N GLU A 3 15.22 0.99 -9.64
CA GLU A 3 15.84 0.50 -10.86
C GLU A 3 16.52 -0.86 -10.65
N LEU A 4 17.33 -1.01 -9.58
CA LEU A 4 17.94 -2.28 -9.19
C LEU A 4 16.91 -3.39 -8.96
N ALA A 5 15.88 -3.09 -8.15
CA ALA A 5 14.78 -4.01 -7.87
C ALA A 5 14.02 -4.43 -9.13
N THR A 6 13.77 -3.49 -10.05
CA THR A 6 13.09 -3.75 -11.33
C THR A 6 13.96 -4.58 -12.27
N ALA A 7 15.25 -4.28 -12.36
CA ALA A 7 16.20 -5.06 -13.16
C ALA A 7 16.30 -6.50 -12.63
N TYR A 8 16.34 -6.65 -11.29
CA TYR A 8 16.30 -7.94 -10.63
C TYR A 8 15.02 -8.72 -10.93
N ALA A 9 13.85 -8.10 -10.78
CA ALA A 9 12.57 -8.76 -11.02
C ALA A 9 12.41 -9.20 -12.49
N ARG A 10 12.90 -8.41 -13.45
CA ARG A 10 12.79 -8.70 -14.90
C ARG A 10 13.57 -9.93 -15.36
N ARG A 11 14.64 -10.32 -14.64
CA ARG A 11 15.44 -11.51 -14.99
C ARG A 11 14.86 -12.82 -14.45
N LEU A 12 13.83 -12.77 -13.61
CA LEU A 12 13.27 -13.96 -12.97
C LEU A 12 12.20 -14.61 -13.85
N PRO A 13 12.05 -15.95 -13.81
CA PRO A 13 10.97 -16.65 -14.52
C PRO A 13 9.59 -16.41 -13.90
N GLY A 14 9.54 -15.88 -12.68
CA GLY A 14 8.34 -15.58 -11.92
C GLY A 14 8.68 -14.79 -10.67
N LEU A 15 7.66 -14.43 -9.89
CA LEU A 15 7.83 -13.67 -8.64
C LEU A 15 7.46 -14.47 -7.40
N ASP A 16 7.18 -15.77 -7.50
CA ASP A 16 7.00 -16.63 -6.33
C ASP A 16 8.31 -16.76 -5.53
N THR A 17 8.23 -17.23 -4.29
CA THR A 17 9.37 -17.32 -3.37
C THR A 17 10.56 -18.10 -3.95
N HIS A 18 10.31 -19.17 -4.71
CA HIS A 18 11.38 -19.97 -5.31
C HIS A 18 12.05 -19.21 -6.45
N SER A 19 11.26 -18.60 -7.33
CA SER A 19 11.78 -17.76 -8.42
C SER A 19 12.57 -16.56 -7.89
N LEU A 20 12.11 -15.92 -6.81
CA LEU A 20 12.82 -14.80 -6.18
C LEU A 20 14.22 -15.19 -5.71
N MET A 21 14.46 -16.41 -5.25
CA MET A 21 15.80 -16.85 -4.85
C MET A 21 16.69 -17.24 -6.02
N SER A 22 16.11 -17.76 -7.11
CA SER A 22 16.90 -18.21 -8.26
C SER A 22 17.78 -17.12 -8.88
N GLY A 23 17.41 -15.85 -8.68
CA GLY A 23 18.15 -14.71 -9.17
C GLY A 23 19.28 -14.24 -8.25
N LEU A 24 19.38 -14.70 -7.00
CA LEU A 24 20.39 -14.23 -6.05
C LEU A 24 21.45 -15.32 -5.85
N ASP A 25 22.73 -14.96 -5.95
CA ASP A 25 23.84 -15.85 -5.59
C ASP A 25 23.99 -15.92 -4.06
N ALA A 26 22.94 -16.39 -3.39
CA ALA A 26 22.87 -16.58 -1.95
C ALA A 26 22.00 -17.79 -1.61
N THR A 27 22.27 -18.39 -0.45
CA THR A 27 21.44 -19.48 0.07
C THR A 27 20.26 -18.93 0.87
N LEU A 28 19.11 -19.60 0.81
CA LEU A 28 17.93 -19.24 1.61
C LEU A 28 17.72 -20.24 2.74
N THR A 29 17.61 -19.76 3.96
CA THR A 29 17.30 -20.58 5.13
C THR A 29 16.10 -20.03 5.90
N PHE A 30 15.17 -20.92 6.23
CA PHE A 30 14.05 -20.63 7.12
C PHE A 30 14.35 -21.21 8.50
N MET A 31 14.37 -20.36 9.53
CA MET A 31 14.59 -20.80 10.91
C MET A 31 13.83 -19.91 11.90
N PRO A 32 13.59 -20.34 13.15
CA PRO A 32 13.05 -19.46 14.18
C PRO A 32 14.06 -18.35 14.53
N MET A 33 13.62 -17.08 14.52
CA MET A 33 14.51 -15.93 14.76
C MET A 33 14.00 -15.00 15.88
N GLY A 34 13.14 -15.51 16.78
CA GLY A 34 12.52 -14.69 17.83
C GLY A 34 11.64 -13.60 17.23
N ASP A 35 11.89 -12.35 17.63
CA ASP A 35 11.14 -11.17 17.18
C ASP A 35 11.65 -10.58 15.84
N ARG A 36 12.80 -11.05 15.35
CA ARG A 36 13.36 -10.60 14.06
C ARG A 36 12.65 -11.31 12.90
N ASP A 37 12.29 -10.57 11.85
CA ASP A 37 11.60 -11.13 10.68
C ASP A 37 12.56 -11.84 9.71
N GLY A 38 13.76 -11.30 9.53
CA GLY A 38 14.77 -11.81 8.60
C GLY A 38 16.11 -11.09 8.73
N ALA A 39 17.10 -11.59 7.99
CA ALA A 39 18.44 -11.00 7.90
C ALA A 39 19.13 -11.43 6.61
N TYR A 40 19.93 -10.53 6.04
CA TYR A 40 20.93 -10.87 5.05
C TYR A 40 22.33 -10.86 5.68
N ASP A 41 23.06 -11.96 5.49
CA ASP A 41 24.48 -12.10 5.84
C ASP A 41 25.33 -12.02 4.56
N PRO A 42 26.01 -10.89 4.31
CA PRO A 42 26.83 -10.72 3.12
C PRO A 42 28.11 -11.57 3.13
N GLU A 43 28.67 -11.88 4.31
CA GLU A 43 29.91 -12.65 4.44
C GLU A 43 29.69 -14.11 4.02
N HIS A 44 28.58 -14.70 4.45
CA HIS A 44 28.24 -16.09 4.16
C HIS A 44 27.31 -16.24 2.95
N ARG A 45 26.85 -15.13 2.35
CA ARG A 45 25.85 -15.08 1.29
C ARG A 45 24.61 -15.89 1.66
N VAL A 46 24.01 -15.57 2.80
CA VAL A 46 22.83 -16.25 3.31
C VAL A 46 21.71 -15.24 3.56
N VAL A 47 20.52 -15.54 3.04
CA VAL A 47 19.27 -14.90 3.42
C VAL A 47 18.57 -15.77 4.46
N LEU A 48 18.31 -15.21 5.63
CA LEU A 48 17.61 -15.83 6.75
C LEU A 48 16.20 -15.26 6.85
N ILE A 49 15.20 -16.13 6.92
CA ILE A 49 13.79 -15.74 7.09
C ILE A 49 13.21 -16.43 8.31
N ASN A 50 12.48 -15.67 9.13
CA ASN A 50 11.83 -16.20 10.31
C ASN A 50 10.68 -17.14 9.93
N SER A 51 10.88 -18.44 10.16
CA SER A 51 9.90 -19.48 9.87
C SER A 51 8.58 -19.35 10.64
N ARG A 52 8.55 -18.54 11.72
CA ARG A 52 7.36 -18.38 12.58
C ARG A 52 6.40 -17.28 12.14
N VAL A 53 6.81 -16.39 11.23
CA VAL A 53 5.91 -15.36 10.71
C VAL A 53 5.04 -15.92 9.59
N ARG A 54 3.88 -15.31 9.35
CA ARG A 54 2.96 -15.74 8.29
C ARG A 54 3.61 -15.70 6.89
N PRO A 55 3.21 -16.57 5.94
CA PRO A 55 3.82 -16.64 4.61
C PRO A 55 3.88 -15.30 3.85
N GLU A 56 2.82 -14.50 3.89
CA GLU A 56 2.77 -13.14 3.30
C GLU A 56 3.91 -12.24 3.84
N ARG A 57 4.19 -12.32 5.14
CA ARG A 57 5.26 -11.55 5.79
C ARG A 57 6.62 -12.13 5.41
N GLN A 58 6.78 -13.46 5.40
CA GLN A 58 8.02 -14.11 4.93
C GLN A 58 8.38 -13.70 3.50
N ARG A 59 7.38 -13.64 2.61
CA ARG A 59 7.54 -13.23 1.21
C ARG A 59 8.01 -11.78 1.09
N PHE A 60 7.41 -10.87 1.87
CA PHE A 60 7.85 -9.48 1.92
C PHE A 60 9.27 -9.34 2.48
N THR A 61 9.55 -10.02 3.60
CA THR A 61 10.88 -10.05 4.21
C THR A 61 11.92 -10.58 3.23
N LEU A 62 11.62 -11.64 2.48
CA LEU A 62 12.53 -12.15 1.45
C LEU A 62 12.86 -11.09 0.40
N ALA A 63 11.85 -10.42 -0.15
CA ALA A 63 12.08 -9.34 -1.12
C ALA A 63 12.85 -8.15 -0.51
N HIS A 64 12.66 -7.90 0.79
CA HIS A 64 13.41 -6.90 1.55
C HIS A 64 14.89 -7.30 1.71
N GLU A 65 15.20 -8.53 2.10
CA GLU A 65 16.59 -9.00 2.22
C GLU A 65 17.30 -9.10 0.85
N ILE A 66 16.57 -9.46 -0.21
CA ILE A 66 17.08 -9.35 -1.58
C ILE A 66 17.45 -7.90 -1.90
N SER A 67 16.63 -6.94 -1.47
CA SER A 67 16.90 -5.51 -1.68
C SER A 67 18.14 -5.05 -0.91
N HIS A 68 18.37 -5.56 0.31
CA HIS A 68 19.62 -5.36 1.05
C HIS A 68 20.81 -5.88 0.25
N ALA A 69 20.74 -7.12 -0.25
CA ALA A 69 21.82 -7.71 -1.04
C ALA A 69 22.11 -6.92 -2.33
N LEU A 70 21.07 -6.41 -3.01
CA LEU A 70 21.22 -5.57 -4.20
C LEU A 70 21.84 -4.21 -3.88
N LEU A 71 21.45 -3.59 -2.77
CA LEU A 71 22.00 -2.30 -2.34
C LEU A 71 23.47 -2.43 -1.95
N LEU A 72 23.81 -3.46 -1.16
CA LEU A 72 25.19 -3.71 -0.73
C LEU A 72 26.12 -4.15 -1.88
N GLY A 73 25.55 -4.66 -2.98
CA GLY A 73 26.30 -5.00 -4.19
C GLY A 73 26.45 -3.85 -5.19
N ASP A 74 25.90 -2.68 -4.91
CA ASP A 74 26.00 -1.47 -5.74
C ASP A 74 26.90 -0.45 -5.04
N ASP A 75 28.19 -0.46 -5.41
CA ASP A 75 29.23 0.36 -4.78
C ASP A 75 28.94 1.86 -4.89
N ASP A 76 28.41 2.31 -6.04
CA ASP A 76 28.10 3.72 -6.28
C ASP A 76 26.96 4.18 -5.36
N LEU A 77 25.85 3.43 -5.32
CA LEU A 77 24.71 3.74 -4.45
C LEU A 77 25.11 3.70 -2.97
N LEU A 78 25.91 2.72 -2.56
CA LEU A 78 26.34 2.60 -1.17
C LEU A 78 27.28 3.74 -0.79
N SER A 79 28.20 4.13 -1.67
CA SER A 79 29.09 5.29 -1.47
C SER A 79 28.30 6.58 -1.31
N ASP A 80 27.34 6.85 -2.21
CA ASP A 80 26.49 8.04 -2.15
C ASP A 80 25.70 8.13 -0.83
N LEU A 81 25.25 6.98 -0.31
CA LEU A 81 24.54 6.91 0.97
C LEU A 81 25.46 7.22 2.15
N HIS A 82 26.70 6.72 2.15
CA HIS A 82 27.69 7.01 3.18
C HIS A 82 28.14 8.48 3.17
N ASP A 83 28.19 9.11 2.00
CA ASP A 83 28.49 10.54 1.88
C ASP A 83 27.35 11.42 2.41
N ALA A 84 26.10 10.96 2.28
CA ALA A 84 24.91 11.72 2.67
C ALA A 84 24.44 11.45 4.11
N TYR A 85 24.71 10.27 4.67
CA TYR A 85 24.17 9.82 5.95
C TYR A 85 25.18 8.99 6.75
N GLU A 86 25.08 9.06 8.08
CA GLU A 86 25.92 8.29 9.00
C GLU A 86 25.11 7.77 10.20
N GLY A 87 25.67 6.77 10.90
CA GLY A 87 25.10 6.19 12.11
C GLY A 87 23.66 5.66 11.92
N GLU A 88 22.82 5.85 12.92
CA GLU A 88 21.41 5.38 12.92
C GLU A 88 20.60 5.92 11.74
N ARG A 89 20.94 7.13 11.25
CA ARG A 89 20.22 7.73 10.12
C ARG A 89 20.50 6.96 8.82
N LEU A 90 21.73 6.53 8.61
CA LEU A 90 22.09 5.70 7.46
C LEU A 90 21.32 4.38 7.49
N GLU A 91 21.28 3.70 8.64
CA GLU A 91 20.53 2.46 8.82
C GLU A 91 19.05 2.65 8.49
N GLN A 92 18.43 3.73 8.99
CA GLN A 92 17.03 4.04 8.71
C GLN A 92 16.76 4.30 7.21
N VAL A 93 17.69 4.96 6.52
CA VAL A 93 17.59 5.21 5.08
C VAL A 93 17.71 3.91 4.29
N ILE A 94 18.67 3.06 4.63
CA ILE A 94 18.84 1.74 4.00
C ILE A 94 17.59 0.89 4.20
N GLU A 95 17.05 0.81 5.41
CA GLU A 95 15.79 0.11 5.71
C GLU A 95 14.61 0.64 4.88
N THR A 96 14.52 1.95 4.74
CA THR A 96 13.50 2.60 3.89
C THR A 96 13.67 2.22 2.42
N LEU A 97 14.91 2.25 1.91
CA LEU A 97 15.22 1.85 0.54
C LEU A 97 14.93 0.36 0.31
N CYS A 98 15.23 -0.52 1.25
CA CYS A 98 14.93 -1.94 1.14
C CYS A 98 13.42 -2.21 1.10
N ASN A 99 12.61 -1.45 1.85
CA ASN A 99 11.16 -1.49 1.71
C ASN A 99 10.66 -1.03 0.33
N VAL A 100 11.29 0.01 -0.24
CA VAL A 100 11.01 0.47 -1.62
C VAL A 100 11.39 -0.60 -2.64
N GLY A 101 12.56 -1.24 -2.48
CA GLY A 101 13.02 -2.33 -3.32
C GLY A 101 12.08 -3.54 -3.27
N ALA A 102 11.69 -3.97 -2.07
CA ALA A 102 10.75 -5.07 -1.86
C ALA A 102 9.41 -4.82 -2.56
N ALA A 103 8.87 -3.60 -2.42
CA ALA A 103 7.64 -3.19 -3.10
C ALA A 103 7.78 -3.26 -4.63
N ALA A 104 8.89 -2.76 -5.19
CA ALA A 104 9.14 -2.78 -6.63
C ALA A 104 9.35 -4.20 -7.19
N ILE A 105 9.96 -5.11 -6.42
CA ILE A 105 10.10 -6.53 -6.78
C ILE A 105 8.73 -7.22 -6.81
N LEU A 106 7.93 -7.04 -5.75
CA LEU A 106 6.68 -7.78 -5.57
C LEU A 106 5.51 -7.21 -6.37
N MET A 107 5.53 -5.91 -6.66
CA MET A 107 4.52 -5.20 -7.42
C MET A 107 5.15 -4.47 -8.61
N PRO A 108 5.57 -5.20 -9.66
CA PRO A 108 6.15 -4.58 -10.84
C PRO A 108 5.22 -3.54 -11.45
N GLU A 109 5.80 -2.48 -11.99
CA GLU A 109 5.07 -1.38 -12.61
C GLU A 109 4.10 -1.85 -13.70
N THR A 110 4.50 -2.85 -14.50
CA THR A 110 3.66 -3.44 -15.55
C THR A 110 2.40 -4.11 -15.00
N LEU A 111 2.49 -4.76 -13.84
CA LEU A 111 1.33 -5.36 -13.17
C LEU A 111 0.38 -4.26 -12.67
N VAL A 112 0.92 -3.20 -12.06
CA VAL A 112 0.10 -2.08 -11.57
C VAL A 112 -0.61 -1.39 -12.74
N ASP A 113 0.11 -1.15 -13.84
CA ASP A 113 -0.46 -0.53 -15.04
C ASP A 113 -1.52 -1.42 -15.70
N GLU A 114 -1.30 -2.73 -15.81
CA GLU A 114 -2.29 -3.67 -16.33
C GLU A 114 -3.60 -3.58 -15.52
N LEU A 115 -3.48 -3.54 -14.19
CA LEU A 115 -4.64 -3.47 -13.30
C LEU A 115 -5.35 -2.12 -13.38
N LEU A 116 -4.61 -1.01 -13.44
CA LEU A 116 -5.17 0.32 -13.67
C LEU A 116 -5.86 0.41 -15.04
N ALA A 117 -5.28 -0.14 -16.09
CA ALA A 117 -5.89 -0.16 -17.43
C ALA A 117 -7.18 -1.01 -17.45
N ARG A 118 -7.19 -2.14 -16.73
CA ARG A 118 -8.32 -3.07 -16.72
C ARG A 118 -9.48 -2.65 -15.81
N PHE A 119 -9.17 -2.10 -14.65
CA PHE A 119 -10.16 -1.83 -13.59
C PHE A 119 -10.28 -0.35 -13.23
N GLY A 120 -9.49 0.52 -13.83
CA GLY A 120 -9.38 1.92 -13.44
C GLY A 120 -8.75 2.10 -12.04
N PRO A 121 -8.66 3.33 -11.54
CA PRO A 121 -8.19 3.63 -10.19
C PRO A 121 -9.28 3.34 -9.13
N SER A 122 -9.58 2.05 -8.96
CA SER A 122 -10.73 1.54 -8.21
C SER A 122 -10.33 0.76 -6.95
N GLY A 123 -11.26 0.60 -6.00
CA GLY A 123 -11.12 -0.34 -4.89
C GLY A 123 -10.91 -1.78 -5.39
N ARG A 124 -11.52 -2.12 -6.53
CA ARG A 124 -11.29 -3.39 -7.22
C ARG A 124 -9.85 -3.56 -7.73
N ALA A 125 -9.25 -2.55 -8.35
CA ALA A 125 -7.86 -2.60 -8.80
C ALA A 125 -6.92 -2.84 -7.62
N LEU A 126 -7.18 -2.18 -6.49
CA LEU A 126 -6.43 -2.38 -5.25
C LEU A 126 -6.56 -3.82 -4.71
N ALA A 127 -7.76 -4.38 -4.71
CA ALA A 127 -8.00 -5.76 -4.30
C ALA A 127 -7.25 -6.76 -5.21
N GLU A 128 -7.33 -6.55 -6.53
CA GLU A 128 -6.63 -7.40 -7.51
C GLU A 128 -5.11 -7.29 -7.38
N LEU A 129 -4.56 -6.09 -7.12
CA LEU A 129 -3.13 -5.91 -6.92
C LEU A 129 -2.64 -6.67 -5.69
N ALA A 130 -3.30 -6.49 -4.55
CA ALA A 130 -2.97 -7.19 -3.31
C ALA A 130 -2.99 -8.71 -3.51
N ARG A 131 -4.02 -9.22 -4.20
CA ARG A 131 -4.18 -10.65 -4.47
C ARG A 131 -3.15 -11.21 -5.45
N ARG A 132 -2.86 -10.51 -6.56
CA ARG A 132 -1.94 -11.01 -7.60
C ARG A 132 -0.48 -10.89 -7.20
N ALA A 133 -0.11 -9.86 -6.45
CA ALA A 133 1.24 -9.69 -5.93
C ALA A 133 1.48 -10.52 -4.65
N ASP A 134 0.42 -11.03 -4.03
CA ASP A 134 0.43 -11.74 -2.74
C ASP A 134 1.07 -10.88 -1.64
N VAL A 135 0.53 -9.67 -1.47
CA VAL A 135 1.00 -8.66 -0.52
C VAL A 135 -0.15 -8.10 0.31
N SER A 136 0.20 -7.38 1.38
CA SER A 136 -0.79 -6.71 2.20
C SER A 136 -1.56 -5.64 1.40
N ALA A 137 -2.84 -5.45 1.74
CA ALA A 137 -3.65 -4.40 1.11
C ALA A 137 -3.06 -3.01 1.31
N SER A 138 -2.37 -2.76 2.43
CA SER A 138 -1.67 -1.49 2.69
C SER A 138 -0.48 -1.31 1.76
N SER A 139 0.31 -2.35 1.51
CA SER A 139 1.44 -2.31 0.57
C SER A 139 0.96 -2.03 -0.86
N ALA A 140 -0.07 -2.76 -1.31
CA ALA A 140 -0.71 -2.54 -2.60
C ALA A 140 -1.29 -1.13 -2.74
N LEU A 141 -1.82 -0.57 -1.65
CA LEU A 141 -2.42 0.76 -1.63
C LEU A 141 -1.41 1.86 -1.93
N TYR A 142 -0.18 1.79 -1.39
CA TYR A 142 0.85 2.77 -1.70
C TYR A 142 1.34 2.64 -3.16
N ALA A 143 1.58 1.41 -3.63
CA ALA A 143 2.02 1.17 -5.00
C ALA A 143 0.98 1.62 -6.04
N LEU A 144 -0.30 1.33 -5.81
CA LEU A 144 -1.37 1.76 -6.71
C LEU A 144 -1.56 3.29 -6.69
N ALA A 145 -1.51 3.90 -5.51
CA ALA A 145 -1.66 5.35 -5.37
C ALA A 145 -0.56 6.10 -6.12
N GLU A 146 0.70 5.68 -5.97
CA GLU A 146 1.85 6.29 -6.63
C GLU A 146 1.74 6.27 -8.16
N ARG A 147 1.15 5.22 -8.74
CA ARG A 147 0.95 5.07 -10.20
C ARG A 147 -0.33 5.70 -10.74
N THR A 148 -1.22 6.18 -9.88
CA THR A 148 -2.51 6.73 -10.30
C THR A 148 -2.34 8.17 -10.79
N SER A 149 -2.69 8.44 -12.04
CA SER A 149 -2.52 9.77 -12.67
C SER A 149 -3.64 10.77 -12.35
N VAL A 150 -4.79 10.29 -11.89
CA VAL A 150 -5.96 11.12 -11.55
C VAL A 150 -6.08 11.33 -10.03
N PRO A 151 -6.70 12.43 -9.55
CA PRO A 151 -6.85 12.70 -8.12
C PRO A 151 -7.75 11.67 -7.42
N VAL A 152 -7.15 10.73 -6.69
CA VAL A 152 -7.84 9.62 -6.02
C VAL A 152 -7.29 9.43 -4.62
N LEU A 153 -8.17 9.22 -3.65
CA LEU A 153 -7.81 8.68 -2.34
C LEU A 153 -8.15 7.20 -2.30
N TYR A 154 -7.20 6.36 -1.94
CA TYR A 154 -7.45 4.97 -1.61
C TYR A 154 -7.54 4.79 -0.10
N ALA A 155 -8.34 3.84 0.35
CA ALA A 155 -8.34 3.40 1.74
C ALA A 155 -8.61 1.90 1.86
N VAL A 156 -8.08 1.31 2.93
CA VAL A 156 -8.45 -0.02 3.40
C VAL A 156 -9.25 0.16 4.67
N CYS A 157 -10.51 -0.25 4.68
CA CYS A 157 -11.41 -0.16 5.82
C CYS A 157 -11.64 -1.56 6.40
N ALA A 158 -11.61 -1.72 7.72
CA ALA A 158 -11.92 -2.99 8.38
C ALA A 158 -12.58 -2.76 9.73
N VAL A 159 -13.39 -3.73 10.17
CA VAL A 159 -14.07 -3.64 11.47
C VAL A 159 -13.04 -3.56 12.59
N SER A 160 -13.19 -2.58 13.48
CA SER A 160 -12.46 -2.42 14.74
C SER A 160 -13.42 -2.56 15.92
N ARG A 161 -12.92 -3.12 17.03
CA ARG A 161 -13.56 -2.94 18.33
C ARG A 161 -13.19 -1.54 18.81
N LEU A 162 -14.20 -0.72 19.08
CA LEU A 162 -13.99 0.53 19.80
C LEU A 162 -13.84 0.20 21.29
N GLU A 163 -12.82 0.78 21.92
CA GLU A 163 -12.70 0.73 23.38
C GLU A 163 -13.81 1.61 23.96
N ALA A 164 -14.62 1.04 24.86
CA ALA A 164 -15.58 1.83 25.61
C ALA A 164 -14.82 2.85 26.46
N GLU A 165 -15.26 4.11 26.45
CA GLU A 165 -14.75 5.09 27.40
C GLU A 165 -14.95 4.52 28.82
N SER A 166 -13.87 4.49 29.58
CA SER A 166 -13.77 3.81 30.87
C SER A 166 -14.88 4.26 31.82
N GLY A 167 -15.86 3.38 32.08
CA GLY A 167 -16.96 3.62 33.01
C GLY A 167 -18.32 3.04 32.62
N GLU A 168 -18.52 2.64 31.37
CA GLU A 168 -19.79 2.02 30.92
C GLU A 168 -19.63 0.51 30.68
N GLU A 169 -20.49 -0.31 31.29
CA GLU A 169 -20.67 -1.75 30.98
C GLU A 169 -21.32 -1.95 29.59
N ARG A 170 -20.73 -1.37 28.54
CA ARG A 170 -21.15 -1.61 27.16
C ARG A 170 -20.19 -2.58 26.49
N LEU A 171 -20.75 -3.59 25.82
CA LEU A 171 -20.00 -4.44 24.89
C LEU A 171 -19.29 -3.53 23.87
N PRO A 172 -18.03 -3.82 23.48
CA PRO A 172 -17.29 -2.98 22.55
C PRO A 172 -18.05 -2.84 21.23
N GLU A 173 -18.41 -1.62 20.88
CA GLU A 173 -19.12 -1.31 19.64
C GLU A 173 -18.20 -1.64 18.46
N LYS A 174 -18.67 -2.48 17.54
CA LYS A 174 -17.94 -2.82 16.32
C LYS A 174 -18.23 -1.72 15.32
N ALA A 175 -17.21 -0.95 14.95
CA ALA A 175 -17.33 0.08 13.93
C ALA A 175 -16.37 -0.19 12.77
N LEU A 176 -16.78 0.19 11.57
CA LEU A 176 -15.91 0.15 10.40
C LEU A 176 -14.99 1.36 10.42
N THR A 177 -13.68 1.13 10.46
CA THR A 177 -12.68 2.21 10.47
C THR A 177 -11.66 2.06 9.36
N VAL A 178 -11.11 3.19 8.95
CA VAL A 178 -9.95 3.25 8.04
C VAL A 178 -8.73 2.67 8.74
N ARG A 179 -8.06 1.71 8.11
CA ARG A 179 -6.82 1.08 8.59
C ARG A 179 -5.58 1.67 7.93
N ALA A 180 -5.68 1.97 6.65
CA ALA A 180 -4.64 2.63 5.86
C ALA A 180 -5.28 3.50 4.77
N SER A 181 -4.59 4.56 4.36
CA SER A 181 -5.01 5.42 3.26
C SER A 181 -3.81 6.06 2.57
N ALA A 182 -3.92 6.26 1.26
CA ALA A 182 -2.94 6.98 0.45
C ALA A 182 -3.66 7.78 -0.63
N GLY A 183 -3.14 8.96 -0.94
CA GLY A 183 -3.57 9.76 -2.08
C GLY A 183 -2.64 9.59 -3.25
N SER A 184 -3.19 9.67 -4.46
CA SER A 184 -2.38 9.79 -5.67
C SER A 184 -1.58 11.11 -5.69
N PRO A 185 -0.54 11.22 -6.53
CA PRO A 185 0.24 12.45 -6.67
C PRO A 185 -0.63 13.71 -6.83
N GLY A 186 -0.34 14.73 -6.03
CA GLY A 186 -1.09 16.00 -6.03
C GLY A 186 -2.31 16.05 -5.11
N VAL A 187 -2.80 14.91 -4.60
CA VAL A 187 -3.87 14.89 -3.60
C VAL A 187 -3.33 15.33 -2.24
N LYS A 188 -3.81 16.49 -1.75
CA LYS A 188 -3.40 17.06 -0.45
C LYS A 188 -4.24 16.57 0.74
N TYR A 189 -5.35 15.90 0.45
CA TYR A 189 -6.25 15.37 1.47
C TYR A 189 -5.73 14.02 1.96
N SER A 190 -6.03 13.67 3.21
CA SER A 190 -5.66 12.37 3.78
C SER A 190 -6.80 11.87 4.65
N LEU A 191 -7.11 10.57 4.52
CA LEU A 191 -8.08 9.89 5.35
C LEU A 191 -7.35 9.11 6.44
N ARG A 192 -7.24 9.70 7.64
CA ARG A 192 -6.38 9.16 8.70
C ARG A 192 -6.85 7.77 9.16
N PRO A 193 -5.93 6.85 9.51
CA PRO A 193 -6.28 5.64 10.23
C PRO A 193 -7.12 5.92 11.48
N GLY A 194 -8.09 5.06 11.77
CA GLY A 194 -9.09 5.24 12.84
C GLY A 194 -10.28 6.12 12.45
N THR A 195 -10.32 6.70 11.24
CA THR A 195 -11.52 7.44 10.78
C THR A 195 -12.70 6.49 10.66
N LEU A 196 -13.82 6.84 11.29
CA LEU A 196 -15.07 6.08 11.25
C LEU A 196 -15.74 6.19 9.88
N ILE A 197 -16.24 5.07 9.38
CA ILE A 197 -17.09 5.00 8.19
C ILE A 197 -18.54 4.93 8.66
N PRO A 198 -19.41 5.89 8.27
CA PRO A 198 -20.83 5.85 8.61
C PRO A 198 -21.54 4.60 8.07
N ASP A 199 -22.54 4.09 8.79
CA ASP A 199 -23.25 2.85 8.41
C ASP A 199 -24.07 3.00 7.12
N ASP A 200 -24.53 4.22 6.82
CA ASP A 200 -25.22 4.58 5.58
C ASP A 200 -24.27 4.83 4.40
N HIS A 201 -22.96 4.81 4.64
CA HIS A 201 -21.96 5.06 3.60
C HIS A 201 -21.80 3.83 2.68
N PRO A 202 -21.60 4.00 1.35
CA PRO A 202 -21.44 2.88 0.42
C PRO A 202 -20.38 1.84 0.82
N VAL A 203 -19.32 2.28 1.50
CA VAL A 203 -18.26 1.40 2.03
C VAL A 203 -18.79 0.46 3.12
N ALA A 204 -19.66 0.94 4.02
CA ALA A 204 -20.27 0.10 5.05
C ALA A 204 -21.30 -0.86 4.42
N VAL A 205 -22.14 -0.36 3.52
CA VAL A 205 -23.13 -1.18 2.79
C VAL A 205 -22.45 -2.28 1.97
N ALA A 206 -21.32 -1.99 1.31
CA ALA A 206 -20.56 -2.98 0.55
C ALA A 206 -20.02 -4.09 1.46
N LEU A 207 -19.55 -3.75 2.67
CA LEU A 207 -19.09 -4.75 3.64
C LEU A 207 -20.22 -5.66 4.12
N GLU A 208 -21.36 -5.07 4.47
CA GLU A 208 -22.52 -5.78 5.00
C GLU A 208 -23.13 -6.74 3.96
N THR A 209 -23.37 -6.22 2.75
CA THR A 209 -23.99 -6.98 1.66
C THR A 209 -23.02 -7.92 0.97
N ARG A 210 -21.70 -7.72 1.14
CA ARG A 210 -20.62 -8.38 0.40
C ARG A 210 -20.72 -8.20 -1.12
N LEU A 211 -21.37 -7.14 -1.57
CA LEU A 211 -21.48 -6.78 -2.97
C LEU A 211 -20.58 -5.57 -3.28
N PRO A 212 -19.84 -5.58 -4.40
CA PRO A 212 -19.16 -4.39 -4.88
C PRO A 212 -20.17 -3.26 -5.13
N ILE A 213 -19.85 -2.05 -4.67
CA ILE A 213 -20.69 -0.86 -4.87
C ILE A 213 -19.86 0.23 -5.53
N THR A 214 -20.41 0.79 -6.60
CA THR A 214 -19.78 1.90 -7.34
C THR A 214 -20.84 2.99 -7.58
N GLN A 215 -20.66 4.17 -6.97
CA GLN A 215 -21.63 5.27 -7.06
C GLN A 215 -21.05 6.62 -6.64
N GLU A 216 -21.75 7.70 -6.96
CA GLU A 216 -21.47 9.02 -6.36
C GLU A 216 -21.78 9.03 -4.86
N SER A 217 -20.87 9.58 -4.07
CA SER A 217 -21.00 9.75 -2.63
C SER A 217 -20.01 10.81 -2.13
N TYR A 218 -19.33 10.57 -1.01
CA TYR A 218 -18.41 11.52 -0.41
C TYR A 218 -17.21 10.84 0.28
N VAL A 219 -16.15 11.62 0.56
CA VAL A 219 -15.06 11.21 1.44
C VAL A 219 -15.45 11.48 2.90
N PRO A 220 -15.52 10.46 3.79
CA PRO A 220 -15.98 10.61 5.16
C PRO A 220 -14.84 11.10 6.07
N PHE A 221 -14.45 12.37 5.96
CA PHE A 221 -13.39 12.92 6.81
C PHE A 221 -13.82 12.97 8.29
N ARG A 222 -12.86 12.72 9.21
CA ARG A 222 -13.07 12.81 10.67
C ARG A 222 -13.60 14.17 11.14
N SER A 223 -13.35 15.25 10.39
CA SER A 223 -13.88 16.60 10.70
C SER A 223 -15.38 16.75 10.45
N GLY A 224 -16.06 15.73 9.90
CA GLY A 224 -17.45 15.80 9.46
C GLY A 224 -17.64 16.41 8.07
N ARG A 225 -16.57 16.94 7.45
CA ARG A 225 -16.61 17.42 6.08
C ARG A 225 -16.92 16.25 5.13
N ARG A 226 -17.97 16.41 4.32
CA ARG A 226 -18.37 15.46 3.27
C ARG A 226 -17.97 16.02 1.90
N MET A 227 -16.79 15.65 1.43
CA MET A 227 -16.31 16.09 0.11
C MET A 227 -16.87 15.16 -0.97
N PRO A 228 -17.57 15.66 -1.99
CA PRO A 228 -18.08 14.82 -3.07
C PRO A 228 -16.97 14.02 -3.76
N ALA A 229 -17.23 12.74 -4.00
CA ALA A 229 -16.34 11.83 -4.70
C ALA A 229 -17.13 10.71 -5.37
N TYR A 230 -16.59 10.16 -6.45
CA TYR A 230 -17.07 8.89 -6.99
C TYR A 230 -16.40 7.75 -6.22
N VAL A 231 -17.20 6.90 -5.59
CA VAL A 231 -16.74 5.86 -4.67
C VAL A 231 -16.83 4.50 -5.35
N ASP A 232 -15.72 3.77 -5.37
CA ASP A 232 -15.68 2.35 -5.72
C ASP A 232 -15.27 1.54 -4.49
N ALA A 233 -16.20 0.78 -3.93
CA ALA A 233 -16.03 -0.01 -2.72
C ALA A 233 -16.07 -1.51 -3.06
N PHE A 234 -14.94 -2.18 -2.87
CA PHE A 234 -14.79 -3.61 -3.15
C PHE A 234 -14.65 -4.40 -1.84
N PRO A 235 -15.68 -5.16 -1.42
CA PRO A 235 -15.63 -5.91 -0.17
C PRO A 235 -14.82 -7.20 -0.30
N GLU A 236 -14.02 -7.50 0.72
CA GLU A 236 -13.25 -8.73 0.83
C GLU A 236 -13.28 -9.26 2.27
N ARG A 237 -13.97 -10.38 2.50
CA ARG A 237 -14.11 -11.06 3.80
C ARG A 237 -14.54 -10.11 4.95
N GLN A 238 -13.59 -9.48 5.63
CA GLN A 238 -13.79 -8.61 6.80
C GLN A 238 -13.26 -7.18 6.60
N ARG A 239 -12.92 -6.83 5.36
CA ARG A 239 -12.41 -5.52 4.96
C ARG A 239 -13.08 -5.04 3.67
N VAL A 240 -12.95 -3.75 3.39
CA VAL A 240 -13.34 -3.13 2.13
C VAL A 240 -12.17 -2.33 1.62
N LEU A 241 -11.80 -2.55 0.36
CA LEU A 241 -10.82 -1.76 -0.35
C LEU A 241 -11.60 -0.73 -1.16
N VAL A 242 -11.29 0.55 -0.96
CA VAL A 242 -12.07 1.64 -1.53
C VAL A 242 -11.18 2.64 -2.25
N SER A 243 -11.69 3.18 -3.35
CA SER A 243 -11.18 4.41 -3.94
C SER A 243 -12.24 5.52 -3.90
N PHE A 244 -11.78 6.74 -3.72
CA PHE A 244 -12.55 7.97 -3.80
C PHE A 244 -11.95 8.84 -4.90
N ALA A 245 -12.52 8.81 -6.10
CA ALA A 245 -12.12 9.70 -7.18
C ALA A 245 -12.66 11.10 -6.90
N LEU A 246 -11.74 12.05 -6.70
CA LEU A 246 -12.08 13.41 -6.32
C LEU A 246 -12.58 14.17 -7.55
N LEU A 247 -13.82 14.65 -7.48
CA LEU A 247 -14.39 15.44 -8.55
C LEU A 247 -13.68 16.81 -8.61
N PRO A 248 -13.34 17.32 -9.81
CA PRO A 248 -12.82 18.66 -9.96
C PRO A 248 -13.79 19.66 -9.31
N LYS A 249 -13.24 20.67 -8.61
CA LYS A 249 -14.08 21.81 -8.24
C LYS A 249 -14.63 22.39 -9.52
N ALA A 250 -15.96 22.42 -9.68
CA ALA A 250 -16.59 23.24 -10.69
C ALA A 250 -16.01 24.66 -10.54
N THR A 251 -15.23 25.10 -11.52
CA THR A 251 -14.84 26.50 -11.64
C THR A 251 -16.15 27.28 -11.68
N LYS A 252 -16.40 28.12 -10.67
CA LYS A 252 -17.49 29.10 -10.74
C LYS A 252 -17.28 29.87 -12.04
N GLY A 253 -18.15 29.63 -13.02
CA GLY A 253 -18.19 30.39 -14.26
C GLY A 253 -18.36 31.85 -13.89
N GLY A 254 -17.32 32.64 -14.13
CA GLY A 254 -17.47 34.08 -14.22
C GLY A 254 -18.09 34.39 -15.56
N GLU A 255 -19.41 34.25 -15.67
CA GLU A 255 -20.18 35.10 -16.57
C GLU A 255 -19.90 36.54 -16.15
N LYS A 256 -19.02 37.22 -16.90
CA LYS A 256 -19.09 38.67 -17.02
C LYS A 256 -19.83 38.92 -18.32
N ASP A 257 -21.08 39.33 -18.16
CA ASP A 257 -21.91 39.93 -19.19
C ASP A 257 -21.09 40.91 -20.04
N GLU A 258 -21.05 40.64 -21.34
CA GLU A 258 -20.90 41.68 -22.34
C GLU A 258 -22.18 42.52 -22.35
N SER A 259 -22.17 43.65 -21.65
CA SER A 259 -23.17 44.69 -21.86
C SER A 259 -22.58 46.08 -21.64
N GLY A 260 -22.28 46.75 -22.77
CA GLY A 260 -22.39 48.19 -22.96
C GLY A 260 -21.25 49.07 -22.43
N VAL A 261 -20.43 49.60 -23.34
CA VAL A 261 -20.53 51.00 -23.85
C VAL A 261 -20.03 51.02 -25.29
#